data_AF-A0A2V7HUC8-F1
#
_entry.id   AF-A0A2V7HUC8-F1
#
_cell.length_a   1.000
_cell.length_b   1.000
_cell.length_c   1.000
_cell.angle_alpha   90.00
_cell.angle_beta   90.00
_cell.angle_gamma   90.00
#
_symmetry.space_group_name_H-M   'P 1'
#
loop_
_entity.id
_entity.type
_entity.pdbx_description
1 polymer ?
#
loop_
_entity_poly.entity_id
_entity_poly.type
_entity_poly.pdbx_seq_one_letter_code
_entity_poly.pdbx_strand_id
1 'polypeptide(L)' 'RHPGEVIVAVSHADPIKAAVAHALGTPLDLFQRIVIAPASITAVAYRPEGPAILTVNAMDGDVAALVPR' A
#
# COMPACT_ATOMS: atom_id res chain seq x y z
N ARG A 1 -3.76 -7.67 -16.15
CA ARG A 1 -3.74 -8.40 -14.85
C ARG A 1 -2.32 -8.92 -14.66
N HIS A 2 -1.80 -8.92 -13.43
CA HIS A 2 -0.38 -9.16 -13.12
C HIS A 2 -0.22 -10.25 -12.03
N PRO A 3 -0.60 -11.51 -12.30
CA PRO A 3 -0.49 -12.59 -11.30
C PRO A 3 0.96 -13.00 -11.07
N GLY A 4 1.40 -13.07 -9.82
CA GLY A 4 2.76 -13.46 -9.46
C GLY A 4 3.83 -12.41 -9.77
N GLU A 5 3.44 -11.22 -10.21
CA GLU A 5 4.33 -10.11 -10.52
C GLU A 5 4.30 -9.04 -9.41
N VAL A 6 5.42 -8.33 -9.25
CA VAL A 6 5.47 -7.10 -8.45
C VAL A 6 5.18 -5.92 -9.37
N ILE A 7 4.20 -5.10 -9.01
CA ILE A 7 3.83 -3.91 -9.78
C ILE A 7 4.07 -2.64 -8.97
N VAL A 8 4.35 -1.55 -9.67
CA VAL A 8 4.40 -0.21 -9.09
C VAL A 8 3.27 0.62 -9.69
N ALA A 9 2.43 1.17 -8.82
CA ALA A 9 1.40 2.14 -9.20
C ALA A 9 1.75 3.49 -8.60
N VAL A 10 1.91 4.51 -9.44
CA VAL A 10 2.16 5.90 -9.00
C VAL A 10 0.83 6.64 -8.99
N SER A 11 0.50 7.27 -7.87
CA SER A 11 -0.75 7.99 -7.68
C SER A 11 -0.58 9.13 -6.67
N HIS A 12 -1.69 9.75 -6.27
CA HIS A 12 -1.73 10.83 -5.30
C HIS A 12 -2.21 10.34 -3.93
N ALA A 13 -2.06 11.19 -2.91
CA ALA A 13 -2.32 10.82 -1.53
C ALA A 13 -3.71 10.20 -1.31
N ASP A 14 -4.79 10.81 -1.79
CA ASP A 14 -6.14 10.36 -1.47
C ASP A 14 -6.52 9.02 -2.11
N PRO A 15 -6.25 8.75 -3.40
CA PRO A 15 -6.39 7.40 -3.96
C PRO A 15 -5.57 6.34 -3.21
N ILE A 16 -4.34 6.67 -2.78
CA ILE A 16 -3.51 5.75 -2.01
C ILE A 16 -4.13 5.49 -0.63
N LYS A 17 -4.59 6.53 0.09
CA LYS A 17 -5.29 6.38 1.36
C LYS A 17 -6.53 5.49 1.24
N ALA A 18 -7.32 5.66 0.17
CA ALA A 18 -8.50 4.85 -0.08
C ALA A 18 -8.13 3.37 -0.32
N ALA A 19 -7.07 3.11 -1.10
CA ALA A 19 -6.55 1.75 -1.31
C ALA A 19 -6.03 1.11 -0.01
N VAL A 20 -5.31 1.89 0.82
CA VAL A 20 -4.84 1.43 2.14
C VAL A 20 -6.01 1.15 3.08
N ALA A 21 -7.01 2.04 3.15
CA ALA A 21 -8.20 1.84 3.97
C ALA A 21 -8.93 0.55 3.56
N HIS A 22 -9.11 0.33 2.25
CA HIS A 22 -9.67 -0.91 1.73
C HIS A 22 -8.84 -2.14 2.11
N ALA A 23 -7.52 -2.09 1.94
CA ALA A 23 -6.64 -3.21 2.26
C ALA A 23 -6.58 -3.53 3.78
N LEU A 24 -6.70 -2.51 4.64
CA LEU A 24 -6.78 -2.68 6.10
C LEU A 24 -8.18 -3.05 6.60
N GLY A 25 -9.20 -3.06 5.73
CA GLY A 25 -10.60 -3.18 6.15
C GLY A 25 -11.09 -1.99 7.00
N THR A 26 -10.43 -0.84 6.90
CA THR A 26 -10.82 0.39 7.58
C THR A 26 -12.01 1.03 6.86
N PRO A 27 -13.07 1.46 7.56
CA PRO A 27 -14.15 2.24 6.96
C PRO A 27 -13.62 3.44 6.17
N LEU A 28 -14.12 3.62 4.95
CA LEU A 28 -13.60 4.61 4.01
C LEU A 28 -13.74 6.05 4.53
N ASP A 29 -14.78 6.36 5.30
CA ASP A 29 -14.96 7.67 5.96
C ASP A 29 -13.83 8.03 6.93
N LEU A 30 -13.08 7.04 7.41
CA LEU A 30 -11.94 7.24 8.30
C LEU A 30 -10.59 7.38 7.57
N PHE A 31 -10.56 7.26 6.24
CA PHE A 31 -9.31 7.24 5.45
C PHE A 31 -8.47 8.52 5.55
N GLN A 32 -9.08 9.65 5.92
CA GLN A 32 -8.36 10.90 6.15
C GLN A 32 -7.39 10.83 7.34
N ARG A 33 -7.51 9.81 8.20
CA ARG A 33 -6.54 9.54 9.29
C ARG A 33 -5.24 8.88 8.80
N ILE A 34 -5.22 8.38 7.57
CA ILE A 34 -4.04 7.78 6.95
C ILE A 34 -3.20 8.90 6.34
N VAL A 35 -1.93 8.98 6.71
CA VAL A 35 -0.98 9.95 6.15
C VAL A 35 -0.19 9.30 5.02
N ILE A 36 -0.09 9.99 3.88
CA ILE A 36 0.73 9.62 2.73
C ILE A 36 1.51 10.87 2.31
N ALA A 37 2.82 10.86 2.50
CA ALA A 37 3.72 11.95 2.17
C ALA A 37 4.18 11.85 0.70
N PRO A 38 4.57 12.98 0.06
CA PRO A 38 5.13 12.97 -1.28
C PRO A 38 6.32 12.03 -1.39
N ALA A 39 6.40 11.26 -2.47
CA ALA A 39 7.44 10.26 -2.74
C ALA A 39 7.57 9.13 -1.69
N SER A 40 6.62 9.00 -0.76
CA SER A 40 6.56 7.84 0.13
C SER A 40 6.18 6.57 -0.61
N ILE A 41 6.60 5.43 -0.07
CA ILE A 41 6.23 4.10 -0.57
C ILE A 41 5.25 3.44 0.39
N THR A 42 4.19 2.85 -0.18
CA THR A 42 3.25 1.97 0.52
C THR A 42 3.21 0.65 -0.24
N ALA A 43 3.38 -0.47 0.46
CA ALA A 43 3.42 -1.79 -0.15
C ALA A 43 2.33 -2.69 0.40
N VAL A 44 1.61 -3.35 -0.52
CA VAL A 44 0.52 -4.28 -0.22
C VAL A 44 0.79 -5.61 -0.91
N ALA A 45 0.77 -6.70 -0.15
CA ALA A 45 0.78 -8.04 -0.70
C ALA A 45 -0.66 -8.54 -0.87
N TYR A 46 -1.08 -8.80 -2.11
CA TYR A 46 -2.38 -9.41 -2.40
C TYR A 46 -2.25 -10.93 -2.44
N ARG A 47 -2.92 -11.63 -1.52
CA ARG A 47 -2.90 -13.09 -1.39
C ARG A 47 -4.33 -13.67 -1.45
N PRO A 48 -4.51 -14.98 -1.68
CA PRO A 48 -5.83 -15.61 -1.69
C PRO A 48 -6.65 -15.37 -0.41
N GLU A 49 -5.98 -15.32 0.74
CA GLU A 49 -6.56 -15.05 2.05
C GLU A 49 -6.92 -13.56 2.28
N GLY A 50 -6.46 -12.67 1.41
CA GLY A 50 -6.70 -11.23 1.48
C GLY A 50 -5.44 -10.38 1.32
N PRO A 51 -5.58 -9.04 1.29
CA PRO A 51 -4.46 -8.12 1.27
C PRO A 51 -3.76 -8.04 2.64
N ALA A 52 -2.44 -7.93 2.62
CA ALA A 52 -1.63 -7.60 3.78
C ALA A 52 -0.81 -6.34 3.50
N ILE A 53 -0.96 -5.32 4.35
CA ILE A 53 -0.10 -4.13 4.32
C ILE A 53 1.28 -4.51 4.86
N LEU A 54 2.32 -4.31 4.05
CA LEU A 54 3.70 -4.57 4.46
C LEU A 54 4.37 -3.31 5.01
N THR A 55 4.05 -2.15 4.43
CA THR A 55 4.48 -0.84 4.91
C THR A 55 3.52 0.23 4.42
N VAL A 56 3.42 1.33 5.16
CA VAL A 56 2.64 2.52 4.80
C VAL A 56 3.52 3.75 5.00
N ASN A 57 3.49 4.65 4.02
CA ASN A 57 4.14 5.96 4.12
C ASN A 57 5.64 5.88 4.48
N ALA A 58 6.35 4.90 3.93
CA ALA A 58 7.79 4.77 4.11
C ALA A 58 8.51 5.88 3.34
N MET A 59 9.27 6.72 4.04
CA MET A 59 10.07 7.81 3.47
C MET A 59 11.57 7.47 3.41
N ASP A 60 11.97 6.46 4.18
CA ASP A 60 13.33 5.99 4.37
C ASP A 60 13.37 4.45 4.48
N GLY A 61 14.56 3.88 4.30
CA GLY A 61 14.79 2.44 4.38
C GLY A 61 14.74 1.68 3.05
N ASP A 62 15.38 0.51 3.04
CA ASP A 62 15.41 -0.37 1.88
C ASP A 62 14.10 -1.16 1.76
N VAL A 63 13.36 -0.92 0.68
CA VAL A 63 12.12 -1.65 0.36
C VAL A 63 12.38 -2.96 -0.38
N ALA A 64 13.62 -3.28 -0.75
CA ALA A 64 13.95 -4.55 -1.42
C ALA A 64 13.61 -5.77 -0.55
N ALA A 65 13.67 -5.63 0.78
CA ALA A 65 13.26 -6.69 1.71
C ALA A 65 11.76 -7.05 1.62
N LEU A 66 10.93 -6.20 1.02
CA LEU A 66 9.50 -6.45 0.83
C LEU A 66 9.21 -7.32 -0.41
N VAL A 67 10.19 -7.50 -1.29
CA VAL A 67 10.04 -8.31 -2.50
C VAL A 67 9.97 -9.80 -2.12
N PRO A 68 8.89 -10.51 -2.49
CA PRO A 68 8.80 -11.96 -2.29
C PRO A 68 9.97 -12.66 -2.99
N ARG A 69 10.57 -13.66 -2.33
CA ARG A 69 11.59 -14.53 -2.93
C ARG A 69 10.96 -15.62 -3.78
#